data_AF-A0A4U1Y7E0-F1
#
_entry.id   AF-A0A4U1Y7E0-F1
#
_cell.length_a   1.000
_cell.length_b   1.000
_cell.length_c   1.000
_cell.angle_alpha   90.00
_cell.angle_beta   90.00
_cell.angle_gamma   90.00
#
_symmetry.space_group_name_H-M   'P 1'
#
loop_
_entity.id
_entity.type
_entity.pdbx_description
1 polymer ?
#
loop_
_entity_poly.entity_id
_entity_poly.type
_entity_poly.pdbx_seq_one_letter_code
_entity_poly.pdbx_strand_id
1 'polypeptide(L)'
;MAAQKLTKGRLVQIIIILVVLIAAFTWRTVTYVNDETIDCIISKPCQFGIEQHNVLISGYSKGYSIKTSETGKFIINYDGSGTLEPNGGSHWLLQTNDETALITVTFPQQVSTYSVNLSKAN
;
A
#
# COMPACT_ATOMS: atom_id res chain seq x y z
N MET A 1 32.09 -25.91 23.12
CA MET A 1 32.11 -24.96 24.26
C MET A 1 31.41 -25.62 25.42
N ALA A 2 31.99 -25.64 26.63
CA ALA A 2 31.43 -26.35 27.78
C ALA A 2 29.99 -25.84 28.07
N ALA A 3 29.02 -26.76 28.06
CA ALA A 3 27.65 -26.46 28.43
C ALA A 3 27.62 -26.18 29.94
N GLN A 4 27.77 -24.92 30.30
CA GLN A 4 27.73 -24.48 31.69
C GLN A 4 26.33 -24.79 32.26
N LYS A 5 26.26 -25.54 33.38
CA LYS A 5 24.98 -25.83 34.06
C LYS A 5 24.21 -24.52 34.22
N LEU A 6 23.07 -24.40 33.54
CA LEU A 6 22.19 -23.24 33.68
C LEU A 6 21.71 -23.19 35.13
N THR A 7 22.26 -22.27 35.92
CA THR A 7 21.70 -21.92 37.22
C THR A 7 20.32 -21.34 37.00
N LYS A 8 19.35 -21.73 37.84
CA LYS A 8 17.93 -21.38 37.67
C LYS A 8 17.69 -19.89 37.43
N GLY A 9 18.50 -19.02 38.03
CA GLY A 9 18.45 -17.56 37.84
C GLY A 9 18.82 -17.10 36.42
N ARG A 10 19.85 -17.69 35.78
CA ARG A 10 20.21 -17.35 34.40
C ARG A 10 19.16 -17.79 33.40
N LEU A 11 18.47 -18.90 33.67
CA LEU A 11 17.40 -19.39 32.80
C LEU A 11 16.19 -18.44 32.78
N VAL A 12 15.77 -17.95 33.95
CA VAL A 12 14.68 -16.96 34.05
C VAL A 12 15.03 -15.68 33.28
N GLN A 13 16.27 -15.20 33.44
CA GLN A 13 16.73 -14.00 32.74
C GLN A 13 16.65 -14.14 31.20
N ILE A 14 17.04 -15.30 30.67
CA ILE A 14 16.98 -15.58 29.23
C ILE A 14 15.53 -15.62 28.75
N ILE A 15 14.62 -16.26 29.50
CA ILE A 15 13.19 -16.32 29.13
C ILE A 15 12.58 -14.93 29.09
N ILE A 16 12.87 -14.08 30.07
CA ILE A 16 12.36 -12.69 30.09
C ILE A 16 12.83 -11.94 28.85
N ILE A 17 14.13 -12.03 28.52
CA ILE A 17 14.69 -11.38 27.31
C ILE A 17 14.01 -11.93 26.04
N LEU A 18 13.82 -13.24 25.95
CA LEU A 18 13.17 -13.89 24.81
C LEU A 18 11.73 -13.37 24.62
N VAL A 19 10.96 -13.28 25.70
CA VAL A 19 9.57 -12.79 25.65
C VAL A 19 9.51 -11.33 25.20
N VAL A 20 10.40 -10.47 25.71
CA VAL A 20 10.48 -9.07 25.30
C VAL A 20 10.81 -8.94 23.80
N LEU A 21 11.77 -9.74 23.32
CA LEU A 21 12.14 -9.74 21.89
C LEU A 21 10.99 -10.22 21.00
N ILE A 22 10.27 -11.26 21.40
CA ILE A 22 9.10 -11.75 20.65
C ILE A 22 8.03 -10.66 20.61
N ALA A 23 7.69 -10.05 21.75
CA ALA A 23 6.67 -9.01 21.79
C ALA A 23 7.02 -7.80 20.90
N ALA A 24 8.28 -7.34 20.96
CA ALA A 24 8.75 -6.24 20.12
C ALA A 24 8.74 -6.60 18.63
N PHE A 25 9.13 -7.82 18.28
CA PHE A 25 9.14 -8.30 16.90
C PHE A 25 7.73 -8.47 16.36
N THR A 26 6.82 -9.08 17.14
CA THR A 26 5.40 -9.21 16.77
C THR A 26 4.74 -7.85 16.60
N TRP A 27 5.03 -6.88 17.46
CA TRP A 27 4.52 -5.51 17.29
C TRP A 27 4.99 -4.92 15.96
N ARG A 28 6.29 -5.01 15.65
CA ARG A 28 6.83 -4.56 14.36
C ARG A 28 6.16 -5.25 13.17
N THR A 29 5.91 -6.56 13.25
CA THR A 29 5.23 -7.32 12.19
C THR A 29 3.77 -6.89 12.00
N VAL A 30 3.01 -6.68 13.08
CA VAL A 30 1.60 -6.24 13.00
C VAL A 30 1.49 -4.81 12.47
N THR A 31 2.42 -3.94 12.84
CA THR A 31 2.46 -2.55 12.33
C THR A 31 3.11 -2.42 10.96
N TYR A 32 3.57 -3.52 10.36
CA TYR A 32 4.19 -3.48 9.05
C TYR A 32 3.09 -3.30 7.99
N VAL A 33 2.84 -2.03 7.65
CA VAL A 33 2.07 -1.67 6.46
C VAL A 33 2.98 -1.91 5.27
N ASN A 34 2.58 -2.80 4.37
CA ASN A 34 3.24 -2.96 3.08
C ASN A 34 2.92 -1.71 2.24
N ASP A 35 3.74 -0.66 2.39
CA ASP A 35 3.74 0.48 1.48
C ASP A 35 4.36 0.03 0.15
N GLU A 36 3.67 -0.84 -0.58
CA GLU A 36 4.04 -1.18 -1.95
C GLU A 36 3.78 0.06 -2.81
N THR A 37 4.84 0.86 -2.99
CA THR A 37 4.82 2.03 -3.85
C THR A 37 4.93 1.60 -5.30
N ILE A 38 3.83 1.66 -6.05
CA ILE A 38 3.78 1.33 -7.47
C ILE A 38 4.09 2.60 -8.27
N ASP A 39 5.23 2.63 -8.96
CA ASP A 39 5.56 3.71 -9.91
C ASP A 39 4.87 3.45 -11.25
N CYS A 40 4.02 4.40 -11.66
CA CYS A 40 3.18 4.32 -12.84
C CYS A 40 3.47 5.46 -13.81
N ILE A 41 4.21 5.14 -14.88
CA ILE A 41 4.54 6.06 -15.96
C ILE A 41 3.47 5.95 -17.06
N ILE A 42 2.71 7.02 -17.30
CA ILE A 42 1.61 7.11 -18.26
C ILE A 42 2.06 7.11 -19.74
N SER A 43 3.24 6.56 -20.02
CA SER A 43 3.61 6.15 -21.38
C SER A 43 2.87 4.87 -21.78
N LYS A 44 2.56 4.02 -20.80
CA LYS A 44 1.84 2.74 -20.97
C LYS A 44 0.71 2.68 -19.94
N PRO A 45 -0.44 2.08 -20.26
CA PRO A 45 -1.48 1.86 -19.27
C PRO A 45 -0.92 0.99 -18.15
N CYS A 46 -1.03 1.48 -16.93
CA CYS A 46 -0.60 0.78 -15.74
C CYS A 46 -1.66 -0.23 -15.33
N GLN A 47 -1.32 -1.51 -15.30
CA GLN A 47 -2.19 -2.53 -14.74
C GLN A 47 -1.45 -3.24 -13.62
N PHE A 48 -2.01 -3.19 -12.42
CA PHE A 48 -1.53 -3.97 -11.28
C PHE A 48 -2.70 -4.72 -10.66
N GLY A 49 -2.43 -5.95 -10.26
CA GLY A 49 -3.37 -6.76 -9.50
C GLY A 49 -3.19 -6.48 -8.02
N ILE A 50 -4.24 -6.01 -7.36
CA ILE A 50 -4.34 -6.11 -5.90
C ILE A 50 -5.03 -7.45 -5.63
N GLU A 51 -4.26 -8.45 -5.25
CA GLU A 51 -4.67 -9.87 -5.14
C GLU A 51 -5.35 -10.42 -6.41
N GLN A 52 -6.68 -10.35 -6.48
CA GLN A 52 -7.54 -10.93 -7.51
C GLN A 52 -8.29 -9.87 -8.33
N HIS A 53 -8.12 -8.58 -7.98
CA HIS A 53 -8.75 -7.45 -8.65
C HIS A 53 -7.70 -6.63 -9.40
N ASN A 54 -7.93 -6.42 -10.69
CA ASN A 54 -7.06 -5.58 -11.51
C ASN A 54 -7.45 -4.11 -11.37
N VAL A 55 -6.47 -3.25 -11.09
CA VAL A 55 -6.59 -1.79 -11.17
C VAL A 55 -5.84 -1.34 -12.42
N LEU A 56 -6.54 -0.59 -13.27
CA LEU A 56 -6.04 -0.13 -14.56
C LEU A 56 -6.04 1.40 -14.56
N ILE A 57 -4.85 1.99 -14.66
CA ILE A 57 -4.65 3.44 -14.67
C ILE A 57 -4.15 3.84 -16.05
N SER A 58 -4.85 4.77 -16.67
CA SER A 58 -4.49 5.31 -17.98
C SER A 58 -4.48 6.84 -17.96
N GLY A 59 -3.70 7.45 -18.85
CA GLY A 59 -3.75 8.90 -19.06
C GLY A 59 -5.10 9.33 -19.63
N TYR A 60 -5.59 10.49 -19.18
CA TYR A 60 -6.78 11.16 -19.71
C TYR A 60 -6.44 12.61 -20.05
N SER A 61 -7.22 13.25 -20.93
CA SER A 61 -6.91 14.56 -21.53
C SER A 61 -6.58 15.69 -20.53
N LYS A 62 -6.97 15.58 -19.26
CA LYS A 62 -6.68 16.54 -18.18
C LYS A 62 -6.21 15.87 -16.87
N GLY A 63 -5.64 14.68 -16.95
CA GLY A 63 -5.18 13.94 -15.77
C GLY A 63 -5.14 12.43 -15.98
N TYR A 64 -5.77 11.66 -15.09
CA TYR A 64 -5.67 10.20 -15.03
C TYR A 64 -7.05 9.56 -14.88
N SER A 65 -7.26 8.42 -15.53
CA SER A 65 -8.46 7.59 -15.43
C SER A 65 -8.10 6.29 -14.71
N ILE A 66 -8.74 6.05 -13.56
CA ILE A 66 -8.53 4.86 -12.74
C ILE A 66 -9.76 3.95 -12.87
N LYS A 67 -9.58 2.76 -13.45
CA LYS A 67 -10.63 1.75 -13.60
C LYS A 67 -10.30 0.53 -12.74
N THR A 68 -11.28 0.01 -12.03
CA THR A 68 -11.14 -1.25 -11.27
C THR A 68 -11.93 -2.36 -11.96
N SER A 69 -11.41 -3.59 -11.89
CA SER A 69 -12.00 -4.77 -12.53
C SER A 69 -13.40 -5.11 -12.01
N GLU A 70 -13.71 -4.73 -10.77
CA GLU A 70 -15.03 -4.89 -10.18
C GLU A 70 -15.47 -3.60 -9.48
N THR A 71 -16.79 -3.43 -9.31
CA THR A 71 -17.41 -2.46 -8.40
C THR A 71 -17.18 -2.87 -6.94
N GLY A 72 -15.92 -3.03 -6.55
CA GLY A 72 -15.51 -3.20 -5.16
C GLY A 72 -15.57 -1.86 -4.43
N LYS A 73 -15.61 -1.88 -3.10
CA LYS A 73 -15.57 -0.68 -2.26
C LYS A 73 -14.15 -0.08 -2.22
N PHE A 74 -13.55 0.24 -3.36
CA PHE A 74 -12.24 0.88 -3.39
C PHE A 74 -12.36 2.32 -2.91
N ILE A 75 -11.49 2.70 -1.97
CA ILE A 75 -11.36 4.08 -1.52
C ILE A 75 -10.08 4.61 -2.14
N ILE A 76 -10.23 5.55 -3.07
CA ILE A 76 -9.11 6.23 -3.70
C ILE A 76 -9.01 7.61 -3.08
N ASN A 77 -7.86 7.94 -2.52
CA ASN A 77 -7.56 9.27 -2.01
C ASN A 77 -6.43 9.90 -2.82
N TYR A 78 -6.51 11.21 -3.00
CA TYR A 78 -5.49 11.98 -3.69
C TYR A 78 -5.12 13.19 -2.82
N ASP A 79 -3.84 13.32 -2.50
CA ASP A 79 -3.31 14.34 -1.58
C ASP A 79 -2.70 15.55 -2.33
N GLY A 80 -3.14 15.81 -3.57
CA GLY A 80 -2.57 16.85 -4.43
C GLY A 80 -3.56 17.91 -4.89
N SER A 81 -3.12 18.78 -5.82
CA SER A 81 -3.80 20.02 -6.21
C SER A 81 -4.93 19.85 -7.25
N GLY A 82 -5.67 18.75 -7.17
CA GLY A 82 -6.60 18.29 -8.21
C GLY A 82 -7.95 17.84 -7.68
N THR A 83 -8.83 17.43 -8.59
CA THR A 83 -10.18 16.94 -8.25
C THR A 83 -10.30 15.47 -8.64
N LEU A 84 -10.68 14.64 -7.67
CA LEU A 84 -11.00 13.24 -7.89
C LEU A 84 -12.52 13.08 -7.95
N GLU A 85 -13.05 12.77 -9.14
CA GLU A 85 -14.47 12.55 -9.35
C GLU A 85 -14.75 11.06 -9.58
N PRO A 86 -15.57 10.41 -8.74
CA PRO A 86 -16.04 9.06 -9.02
C PRO A 86 -17.04 9.11 -10.19
N ASN A 87 -16.68 8.50 -11.32
CA ASN A 87 -17.50 8.40 -12.52
C ASN A 87 -18.17 7.00 -12.61
N GLY A 88 -18.88 6.61 -11.54
CA GLY A 88 -19.52 5.30 -11.40
C GLY A 88 -18.91 4.45 -10.29
N GLY A 89 -19.38 3.21 -10.14
CA GLY A 89 -18.99 2.32 -9.04
C GLY A 89 -17.58 1.69 -9.14
N SER A 90 -16.90 1.84 -10.27
CA SER A 90 -15.59 1.23 -10.56
C SER A 90 -14.68 2.10 -11.43
N HIS A 91 -15.03 3.38 -11.62
CA HIS A 91 -14.28 4.31 -12.45
C HIS A 91 -14.13 5.64 -11.72
N TRP A 92 -12.90 6.14 -11.66
CA TRP A 92 -12.56 7.43 -11.09
C TRP A 92 -11.76 8.24 -12.10
N LEU A 93 -12.05 9.54 -12.13
CA LEU A 93 -11.37 10.52 -12.95
C LEU A 93 -10.62 11.47 -12.02
N LEU A 94 -9.30 11.43 -12.09
CA LEU A 94 -8.43 12.37 -11.41
C LEU A 94 -8.08 13.48 -12.40
N GLN A 95 -8.57 14.69 -12.14
CA GLN A 95 -8.19 15.89 -12.88
C GLN A 95 -7.07 16.61 -12.12
N THR A 96 -5.87 16.62 -12.70
CA THR A 96 -4.73 17.34 -12.13
C THR A 96 -3.83 17.87 -13.23
N ASN A 97 -3.31 19.08 -12.99
CA ASN A 97 -2.35 19.73 -13.87
C ASN A 97 -0.91 19.33 -13.55
N ASP A 98 -0.69 18.66 -12.41
CA ASP A 98 0.63 18.21 -12.00
C ASP A 98 1.18 17.13 -12.96
N GLU A 99 2.51 17.11 -13.12
CA GLU A 99 3.22 16.09 -13.91
C GLU A 99 3.32 14.76 -13.16
N THR A 100 3.38 14.85 -11.84
CA THR A 100 3.38 13.71 -10.92
C THR A 100 2.21 13.80 -9.95
N ALA A 101 1.61 12.67 -9.59
CA ALA A 101 0.47 12.61 -8.69
C ALA A 101 0.57 11.35 -7.81
N LEU A 102 0.53 11.52 -6.49
CA LEU A 102 0.50 10.41 -5.54
C LEU A 102 -0.95 10.11 -5.14
N ILE A 103 -1.44 8.91 -5.48
CA ILE A 103 -2.74 8.43 -5.02
C ILE A 103 -2.56 7.31 -4.02
N THR A 104 -3.46 7.21 -3.05
CA THR A 104 -3.57 6.05 -2.17
C THR A 104 -4.82 5.28 -2.54
N VAL A 105 -4.66 3.98 -2.77
CA VAL A 105 -5.74 3.05 -3.07
C VAL A 105 -5.89 2.12 -1.88
N THR A 106 -6.96 2.31 -1.11
CA THR A 106 -7.28 1.49 0.05
C THR A 106 -8.40 0.52 -0.29
N PHE A 107 -8.19 -0.76 0.03
CA PHE A 107 -9.21 -1.77 -0.04
C PHE A 107 -9.74 -2.09 1.37
N PRO A 108 -10.87 -1.48 1.79
CA PRO A 108 -11.38 -1.57 3.16
C PRO A 108 -11.83 -2.98 3.55
N GLN A 109 -12.05 -3.87 2.58
CA GLN A 109 -12.40 -5.27 2.86
C GLN A 109 -11.20 -6.08 3.36
N GLN A 110 -9.96 -5.63 3.13
CA GLN A 110 -8.75 -6.37 3.47
C GLN A 110 -7.67 -5.53 4.17
N VAL A 111 -7.96 -4.26 4.49
CA VAL A 111 -7.07 -3.33 5.22
C VAL A 111 -5.72 -3.14 4.52
N SER A 112 -5.66 -3.34 3.21
CA SER A 112 -4.48 -3.07 2.39
C SER A 112 -4.57 -1.67 1.78
N THR A 113 -3.48 -0.92 1.88
CA THR A 113 -3.32 0.42 1.28
C THR A 113 -2.12 0.41 0.37
N TYR A 114 -2.31 0.82 -0.87
CA TYR A 114 -1.27 0.91 -1.88
C TYR A 114 -1.03 2.36 -2.24
N SER A 115 0.23 2.76 -2.24
CA SER A 115 0.63 4.09 -2.70
C SER A 115 1.03 3.99 -4.17
N VAL A 116 0.37 4.73 -5.06
CA VAL A 116 0.66 4.70 -6.49
C VAL A 116 1.16 6.06 -6.92
N ASN A 117 2.39 6.09 -7.41
CA ASN A 117 3.03 7.30 -7.91
C ASN A 117 2.79 7.40 -9.42
N LEU A 118 1.96 8.33 -9.83
CA LEU A 118 1.63 8.58 -11.23
C LEU A 118 2.59 9.60 -11.80
N SER A 119 3.13 9.36 -12.98
CA SER A 119 3.98 10.31 -13.71
C SER A 119 3.58 10.35 -15.19
N LYS A 120 3.50 11.56 -15.77
CA LYS A 120 3.34 11.71 -17.22
C LYS A 120 4.67 11.33 -17.91
N ALA A 121 4.58 10.63 -19.03
CA ALA A 121 5.76 10.40 -19.86
C ALA A 121 6.15 11.71 -20.52
N ASN A 122 7.42 12.10 -20.34
CA ASN A 122 8.03 13.26 -21.00
C ASN A 122 8.17 13.01 -22.51
#